data_AF-A0A7J9VR39-F1
#
_entry.id   AF-A0A7J9VR39-F1
#
_cell.length_a   1.000
_cell.length_b   1.000
_cell.length_c   1.000
_cell.angle_alpha   90.00
_cell.angle_beta   90.00
_cell.angle_gamma   90.00
#
_symmetry.space_group_name_H-M   'P 1'
#
loop_
_entity.id
_entity.type
_entity.pdbx_description
1 polymer ?
#
loop_
_entity_poly.entity_id
_entity_poly.type
_entity_poly.pdbx_seq_one_letter_code
_entity_poly.pdbx_strand_id
1 'polypeptide(L)'
;MWTWGSSPCAQWPLADDDRYLGPFNADTANPVFIIGNLYDPATRYEGAQTVRGLLPNSALLTVDMPGHVSLGASGCAGFLTGRYLLDPSVATGIDGTVCPQEFNPFDLVAEDPATASSPDLAPKVRAKLMEQIGYRPMH
;
A
#
# COMPACT_ATOMS: atom_id res chain seq x y z
N MET A 1 30.86 12.67 -1.19
CA MET A 1 29.56 12.81 -0.50
C MET A 1 29.04 14.20 -0.84
N TRP A 2 28.19 14.29 -1.87
CA TRP A 2 27.90 15.52 -2.61
C TRP A 2 26.40 15.84 -2.74
N THR A 3 25.54 15.18 -1.97
CA THR A 3 24.09 15.24 -2.23
C THR A 3 23.38 16.46 -1.61
N TRP A 4 23.87 16.99 -0.49
CA TRP A 4 23.25 18.16 0.13
C TRP A 4 23.58 19.46 -0.63
N GLY A 5 24.84 19.69 -0.99
CA GLY A 5 25.27 20.93 -1.66
C GLY A 5 24.69 21.16 -3.05
N SER A 6 24.28 20.10 -3.75
CA SER A 6 23.58 20.18 -5.04
C SER A 6 22.06 20.07 -4.92
N SER A 7 21.52 19.97 -3.71
CA SER A 7 20.08 19.93 -3.49
C SER A 7 19.49 21.31 -3.78
N PRO A 8 18.41 21.43 -4.58
CA PRO A 8 17.72 22.70 -4.76
C PRO A 8 17.19 23.26 -3.42
N CYS A 9 17.04 22.42 -2.39
CA CYS A 9 16.63 22.84 -1.05
C CYS A 9 17.75 23.51 -0.25
N ALA A 10 19.03 23.22 -0.52
CA ALA A 10 20.13 23.70 0.31
C ALA A 10 20.35 25.22 0.21
N GLN A 11 19.94 25.82 -0.91
CA GLN A 11 20.00 27.27 -1.15
C GLN A 11 18.61 27.92 -1.07
N TRP A 12 17.58 27.16 -0.68
CA TRP A 12 16.23 27.67 -0.60
C TRP A 12 16.18 28.82 0.42
N PRO A 13 15.82 30.05 0.02
CA PRO A 13 16.03 31.24 0.85
C PRO A 13 14.94 31.48 1.90
N LEU A 14 13.87 30.68 1.86
CA LEU A 14 12.69 30.85 2.71
C LEU A 14 12.65 29.75 3.78
N ALA A 15 12.23 30.12 4.98
CA ALA A 15 11.82 29.18 6.02
C ALA A 15 10.30 29.14 6.10
N ASP A 16 9.76 28.03 6.60
CA ASP A 16 8.34 27.83 6.83
C ASP A 16 8.11 27.71 8.34
N ASP A 17 7.42 28.70 8.92
CA ASP A 17 7.11 28.74 10.35
C ASP A 17 6.07 27.67 10.74
N ASP A 18 5.33 27.12 9.77
CA ASP A 18 4.33 26.06 9.99
C ASP A 18 4.95 24.65 9.95
N ARG A 19 6.28 24.55 9.84
CA ARG A 19 6.99 23.26 9.82
C ARG A 19 6.80 22.49 11.13
N TYR A 20 5.99 21.45 11.10
CA TYR A 20 5.84 20.53 12.22
C TYR A 20 7.04 19.58 12.32
N LEU A 21 7.78 19.68 13.42
CA LEU A 21 8.93 18.82 13.73
C LEU A 21 8.59 17.71 14.74
N GLY A 22 7.33 17.59 15.11
CA GLY A 22 6.87 16.75 16.20
C GLY A 22 6.56 17.55 17.48
N PRO A 23 6.16 16.85 18.55
CA PRO A 23 6.12 15.39 18.66
C PRO A 23 4.98 14.76 17.82
N PHE A 24 5.25 13.65 17.14
CA PHE A 24 4.26 12.98 16.27
C PHE A 24 3.29 12.08 17.06
N ASN A 25 2.77 12.54 18.20
CA ASN A 25 2.03 11.73 19.17
C ASN A 25 0.69 12.37 19.59
N ALA A 26 0.08 13.16 18.71
CA ALA A 26 -1.18 13.83 19.00
C ALA A 26 -2.31 12.82 19.31
N ASP A 27 -3.17 13.17 20.27
CA ASP A 27 -4.35 12.38 20.60
C ASP A 27 -5.41 12.51 19.49
N THR A 28 -5.83 11.39 18.94
CA THR A 28 -6.85 11.32 17.89
C THR A 28 -8.14 10.73 18.45
N ALA A 29 -9.29 11.25 18.02
CA ALA A 29 -10.60 10.74 18.43
C ALA A 29 -10.86 9.30 17.94
N ASN A 30 -10.23 8.89 16.84
CA ASN A 30 -10.27 7.54 16.27
C ASN A 30 -8.85 7.05 15.98
N PRO A 31 -8.59 5.73 15.97
CA PRO A 31 -7.26 5.21 15.63
C PRO A 31 -6.86 5.59 14.20
N VAL A 32 -5.64 6.07 14.00
CA VAL A 32 -5.11 6.36 12.66
C VAL A 32 -4.83 5.05 11.93
N PHE A 33 -5.43 4.86 10.75
CA PHE A 33 -5.20 3.68 9.93
C PHE A 33 -4.04 3.89 8.95
N ILE A 34 -2.97 3.12 9.14
CA ILE A 34 -1.73 3.17 8.36
C ILE A 34 -1.68 1.94 7.46
N ILE A 35 -1.31 2.13 6.20
CA ILE A 35 -1.13 1.03 5.23
C ILE A 35 0.31 1.09 4.73
N GLY A 36 1.01 -0.03 4.77
CA GLY A 36 2.38 -0.15 4.28
C GLY A 36 2.57 -1.39 3.41
N ASN A 37 3.10 -1.21 2.20
CA ASN A 37 3.49 -2.33 1.34
C ASN A 37 4.89 -2.80 1.71
N LEU A 38 5.13 -4.12 1.78
CA LEU A 38 6.43 -4.69 2.13
C LEU A 38 7.55 -4.28 1.18
N TYR A 39 7.25 -4.05 -0.11
CA TYR A 39 8.25 -3.69 -1.12
C TYR A 39 7.91 -2.38 -1.86
N ASP A 40 7.53 -1.34 -1.11
CA ASP A 40 7.35 0.02 -1.63
C ASP A 40 8.71 0.73 -1.87
N PRO A 41 9.05 1.12 -3.11
CA PRO A 41 10.31 1.80 -3.41
C PRO A 41 10.32 3.30 -3.03
N ALA A 42 9.15 3.93 -2.86
CA ALA A 42 9.00 5.36 -2.60
C ALA A 42 8.76 5.64 -1.11
N THR A 43 7.89 4.86 -0.47
CA THR A 43 7.52 4.97 0.95
C THR A 43 7.69 3.63 1.65
N ARG A 44 8.96 3.31 1.95
CA ARG A 44 9.39 2.01 2.50
C ARG A 44 8.57 1.56 3.71
N TYR A 45 8.37 0.26 3.86
CA TYR A 45 7.59 -0.34 4.95
C TYR A 45 8.10 0.06 6.36
N GLU A 46 9.40 0.25 6.54
CA GLU A 46 9.97 0.72 7.81
C GLU A 46 9.49 2.13 8.17
N GLY A 47 9.17 2.96 7.17
CA GLY A 47 8.50 4.24 7.37
C GLY A 47 7.11 4.07 7.98
N ALA A 48 6.32 3.12 7.47
CA ALA A 48 5.00 2.80 8.03
C ALA A 48 5.11 2.27 9.47
N GLN A 49 6.09 1.39 9.76
CA GLN A 49 6.37 0.93 11.12
C GLN A 49 6.80 2.07 12.05
N THR A 50 7.61 3.01 11.54
CA THR A 50 8.02 4.20 12.29
C THR A 50 6.81 5.05 12.65
N VAL A 51 5.93 5.34 11.67
CA VAL A 51 4.71 6.13 11.90
C VAL A 51 3.77 5.43 12.89
N ARG A 52 3.61 4.10 12.80
CA ARG A 52 2.86 3.28 13.76
C ARG A 52 3.40 3.39 15.19
N GLY A 53 4.72 3.49 15.34
CA GLY A 53 5.38 3.68 16.64
C GLY A 53 5.30 5.11 17.18
N LEU A 54 5.22 6.11 16.30
CA LEU A 54 5.06 7.51 16.68
C LEU A 54 3.62 7.84 17.13
N LEU A 55 2.62 7.26 16.44
CA LEU A 55 1.20 7.49 16.70
C LEU A 55 0.64 6.40 17.66
N PRO A 56 0.44 6.68 18.95
CA PRO A 56 0.03 5.64 19.92
C PRO A 56 -1.37 5.08 19.64
N ASN A 57 -2.30 5.91 19.17
CA ASN A 57 -3.64 5.50 18.73
C ASN A 57 -3.66 5.25 17.22
N SER A 58 -2.99 4.19 16.77
CA SER A 58 -2.96 3.82 15.35
C SER A 58 -2.94 2.31 15.12
N ALA A 59 -3.28 1.90 13.91
CA ALA A 59 -3.25 0.52 13.45
C ALA A 59 -2.50 0.43 12.12
N LEU A 60 -1.69 -0.61 11.95
CA LEU A 60 -0.92 -0.87 10.74
C LEU A 60 -1.46 -2.09 10.00
N LEU A 61 -1.91 -1.88 8.76
CA LEU A 61 -2.12 -2.94 7.78
C LEU A 61 -0.86 -3.13 6.95
N THR A 62 -0.35 -4.36 6.92
CA THR A 62 0.73 -4.77 6.03
C THR A 62 0.15 -5.30 4.73
N VAL A 63 0.73 -4.93 3.60
CA VAL A 63 0.38 -5.51 2.29
C VAL A 63 1.62 -6.16 1.70
N ASP A 64 1.59 -7.47 1.51
CA ASP A 64 2.68 -8.24 0.91
C ASP A 64 2.64 -8.05 -0.62
N MET A 65 3.10 -6.88 -1.08
CA MET A 65 3.15 -6.57 -2.50
C MET A 65 4.27 -5.59 -2.84
N PRO A 66 4.81 -5.66 -4.06
CA PRO A 66 5.65 -4.61 -4.61
C PRO A 66 4.83 -3.43 -5.13
N GLY A 67 5.45 -2.25 -5.10
CA GLY A 67 4.89 -1.04 -5.69
C GLY A 67 4.46 0.01 -4.67
N HIS A 68 4.17 1.20 -5.19
CA HIS A 68 3.78 2.36 -4.40
C HIS A 68 2.26 2.53 -4.41
N VAL A 69 1.69 2.78 -3.22
CA VAL A 69 0.24 2.81 -2.92
C VAL A 69 -0.40 1.42 -2.95
N SER A 70 -1.40 1.20 -2.09
CA SER A 70 -2.14 -0.08 -1.98
C SER A 70 -3.57 0.01 -2.49
N LEU A 71 -4.20 1.19 -2.40
CA LEU A 71 -5.58 1.40 -2.83
C LEU A 71 -5.70 1.26 -4.35
N GLY A 72 -6.61 0.40 -4.79
CA GLY A 72 -6.78 0.04 -6.20
C GLY A 72 -5.79 -1.02 -6.71
N ALA A 73 -4.77 -1.36 -5.91
CA ALA A 73 -3.77 -2.38 -6.25
C ALA A 73 -3.93 -3.68 -5.44
N SER A 74 -4.55 -3.62 -4.26
CA SER A 74 -5.00 -4.77 -3.47
C SER A 74 -6.48 -4.65 -3.12
N GLY A 75 -7.26 -5.68 -3.44
CA GLY A 75 -8.65 -5.83 -3.03
C GLY A 75 -8.81 -6.00 -1.53
N CYS A 76 -7.93 -6.75 -0.87
CA CYS A 76 -7.86 -6.89 0.59
C CYS A 76 -7.66 -5.53 1.27
N ALA A 77 -6.66 -4.75 0.84
CA ALA A 77 -6.41 -3.42 1.40
C ALA A 77 -7.57 -2.46 1.14
N GLY A 78 -8.16 -2.50 -0.07
CA GLY A 78 -9.34 -1.72 -0.41
C GLY A 78 -10.55 -2.05 0.47
N PHE A 79 -10.83 -3.34 0.69
CA PHE A 79 -11.93 -3.80 1.53
C PHE A 79 -11.77 -3.34 3.00
N LEU A 80 -10.58 -3.54 3.59
CA LEU A 80 -10.31 -3.15 4.97
C LEU A 80 -10.33 -1.62 5.15
N THR A 81 -9.83 -0.87 4.16
CA THR A 81 -9.95 0.59 4.13
C THR A 81 -11.41 1.03 4.12
N GLY A 82 -12.25 0.42 3.28
CA GLY A 82 -13.69 0.72 3.24
C GLY A 82 -14.37 0.44 4.58
N ARG A 83 -14.04 -0.69 5.23
CA ARG A 83 -14.54 -0.99 6.58
C ARG A 83 -14.13 0.05 7.62
N TYR A 84 -12.85 0.44 7.62
CA TYR A 84 -12.34 1.45 8.55
C TYR A 84 -13.01 2.81 8.36
N LEU A 85 -13.23 3.24 7.12
CA LEU A 85 -13.88 4.52 6.83
C LEU A 85 -15.35 4.55 7.28
N LEU A 86 -16.03 3.40 7.26
CA LEU A 86 -17.41 3.27 7.75
C LEU A 86 -17.49 3.14 9.27
N ASP A 87 -16.54 2.44 9.87
CA ASP A 87 -16.45 2.21 11.31
C ASP A 87 -14.98 2.20 11.75
N PRO A 88 -14.45 3.32 12.27
CA PRO A 88 -13.06 3.39 12.69
C PRO A 88 -12.69 2.46 13.85
N SER A 89 -13.68 1.94 14.60
CA SER A 89 -13.43 1.03 15.72
C SER A 89 -12.84 -0.32 15.29
N VAL A 90 -13.02 -0.69 14.01
CA VAL A 90 -12.43 -1.91 13.44
C VAL A 90 -10.90 -1.86 13.38
N ALA A 91 -10.29 -0.66 13.45
CA ALA A 91 -8.84 -0.47 13.35
C ALA A 91 -8.05 -1.35 14.32
N THR A 92 -8.53 -1.49 15.56
CA THR A 92 -7.87 -2.33 16.57
C THR A 92 -7.82 -3.81 16.19
N GLY A 93 -8.85 -4.30 15.48
CA GLY A 93 -8.93 -5.69 15.05
C GLY A 93 -8.12 -6.01 13.80
N ILE A 94 -7.73 -4.99 13.03
CA ILE A 94 -6.94 -5.14 11.80
C ILE A 94 -5.46 -4.82 12.01
N ASP A 95 -5.06 -4.30 13.18
CA ASP A 95 -3.65 -4.01 13.49
C ASP A 95 -2.80 -5.30 13.42
N GLY A 96 -1.71 -5.25 12.67
CA GLY A 96 -0.84 -6.40 12.42
C GLY A 96 -1.38 -7.41 11.39
N THR A 97 -2.54 -7.14 10.77
CA THR A 97 -3.02 -7.95 9.64
C THR A 97 -2.08 -7.82 8.44
N VAL A 98 -1.92 -8.92 7.71
CA VAL A 98 -1.18 -8.96 6.45
C VAL A 98 -2.15 -9.32 5.32
N CYS A 99 -2.35 -8.40 4.40
CA CYS A 99 -2.99 -8.69 3.12
C CYS A 99 -1.98 -9.39 2.20
N PRO A 100 -2.32 -10.56 1.63
CA PRO A 100 -1.41 -11.29 0.77
C PRO A 100 -1.25 -10.61 -0.60
N GLN A 101 -0.20 -11.01 -1.33
CA GLN A 101 -0.09 -10.68 -2.73
C GLN A 101 -1.21 -11.36 -3.53
N GLU A 102 -2.09 -10.57 -4.15
CA GLU A 102 -3.20 -11.09 -4.95
C GLU A 102 -2.79 -11.47 -6.37
N PHE A 103 -1.69 -10.90 -6.86
CA PHE A 103 -1.19 -11.10 -8.21
C PHE A 103 0.34 -11.16 -8.24
N ASN A 104 0.91 -12.18 -8.87
CA ASN A 104 2.34 -12.24 -9.13
C ASN A 104 2.67 -11.71 -10.53
N PRO A 105 3.39 -10.58 -10.66
CA PRO A 105 3.73 -10.02 -11.96
C PRO A 105 4.64 -10.93 -12.80
N PHE A 106 5.26 -11.95 -12.20
CA PHE A 106 6.10 -12.92 -12.89
C PHE A 106 5.37 -14.20 -13.30
N ASP A 107 4.12 -14.42 -12.87
CA ASP A 107 3.30 -15.56 -13.30
C ASP A 107 2.73 -15.38 -14.72
N LEU A 108 2.94 -14.21 -15.34
CA LEU A 108 2.56 -13.94 -16.74
C LEU A 108 3.63 -14.31 -17.75
N VAL A 109 4.79 -14.82 -17.30
CA VAL A 109 5.74 -15.45 -18.21
C VAL A 109 5.14 -16.79 -18.59
N ALA A 110 4.49 -16.83 -19.76
CA ALA A 110 4.01 -18.07 -20.36
C ALA A 110 5.13 -19.12 -20.29
N GLU A 111 4.83 -20.30 -19.75
CA GLU A 111 5.78 -21.42 -19.64
C GLU A 111 6.33 -21.86 -21.02
N ASP A 112 5.75 -21.36 -22.11
CA ASP A 112 6.21 -21.62 -23.48
C ASP A 112 5.95 -20.40 -24.40
N PRO A 113 6.95 -19.86 -25.12
CA PRO A 113 6.73 -18.81 -26.13
C PRO A 113 5.71 -19.18 -27.22
N ALA A 114 5.42 -20.47 -27.43
CA ALA A 114 4.33 -20.93 -28.31
C ALA A 114 2.93 -20.62 -27.76
N THR A 115 2.76 -20.51 -26.44
CA THR A 115 1.48 -20.16 -25.80
C THR A 115 1.26 -18.65 -25.69
N ALA A 116 2.32 -17.85 -25.66
CA ALA A 116 2.26 -16.38 -25.63
C ALA A 116 1.65 -15.76 -26.89
N SER A 117 1.76 -16.44 -28.04
CA SER A 117 1.18 -16.03 -29.32
C SER A 117 -0.23 -16.58 -29.56
N SER A 118 -0.81 -17.30 -28.60
CA SER A 118 -2.16 -17.84 -28.73
C SER A 118 -3.21 -16.74 -28.62
N PRO A 119 -4.15 -16.62 -29.59
CA PRO A 119 -5.26 -15.66 -29.50
C PRO A 119 -6.18 -15.89 -28.30
N ASP A 120 -6.13 -17.08 -27.69
CA ASP A 120 -6.92 -17.44 -26.51
C ASP A 120 -6.26 -17.06 -25.18
N LEU A 121 -5.03 -16.54 -25.20
CA LEU A 121 -4.32 -16.19 -23.97
C LEU A 121 -4.99 -15.02 -23.23
N ALA A 122 -5.38 -13.95 -23.94
CA ALA A 122 -5.99 -12.78 -23.31
C ALA A 122 -7.34 -13.08 -22.60
N PRO A 123 -8.27 -13.87 -23.19
CA PRO A 123 -9.46 -14.35 -22.49
C PRO A 123 -9.15 -15.19 -21.25
N LYS A 124 -8.15 -16.08 -21.31
CA LYS A 124 -7.77 -16.97 -20.19
C LYS A 124 -7.11 -16.20 -19.04
N VAL A 125 -6.22 -15.26 -19.35
CA VAL A 125 -5.61 -14.36 -18.36
C VAL A 125 -6.70 -13.52 -17.68
N ARG A 126 -7.65 -12.99 -18.45
CA ARG A 126 -8.79 -12.26 -17.90
C ARG A 126 -9.65 -13.13 -16.98
N ALA A 127 -9.97 -14.36 -17.36
CA ALA A 127 -10.78 -15.26 -16.53
C ALA A 127 -10.07 -15.62 -15.22
N LYS A 128 -8.78 -15.96 -15.28
CA LYS A 128 -7.96 -16.29 -14.10
C LYS A 128 -7.79 -15.08 -13.18
N LEU A 129 -7.58 -13.89 -13.74
CA LEU A 129 -7.51 -12.64 -12.96
C LEU A 129 -8.83 -12.38 -12.24
N MET A 130 -9.98 -12.56 -12.91
CA MET A 130 -11.30 -12.35 -12.30
C MET A 130 -11.58 -13.33 -11.15
N GLU A 131 -11.10 -14.57 -11.25
CA GLU A 131 -11.17 -15.55 -10.16
C GLU A 131 -10.27 -15.17 -8.97
N GLN A 132 -9.02 -14.75 -9.25
CA GLN A 132 -8.04 -14.37 -8.22
C GLN A 132 -8.44 -13.12 -7.45
N ILE A 133 -9.08 -12.13 -8.10
CA ILE A 133 -9.58 -10.91 -7.44
C ILE A 133 -10.96 -11.10 -6.80
N GLY A 134 -11.49 -12.33 -6.78
CA GLY A 134 -12.79 -12.64 -6.17
C GLY A 134 -13.97 -11.94 -6.84
N TYR A 135 -13.86 -11.58 -8.13
CA TYR A 135 -14.93 -10.92 -8.86
C TYR A 135 -16.14 -11.85 -8.99
N ARG A 136 -17.24 -11.50 -8.33
CA ARG A 136 -18.55 -12.14 -8.55
C ARG A 136 -19.37 -11.25 -9.47
N PRO A 137 -19.76 -11.71 -10.67
CA PRO A 137 -20.66 -10.94 -11.52
C PRO A 137 -21.98 -10.72 -10.77
N MET A 138 -22.42 -9.47 -10.67
CA MET A 138 -23.75 -9.15 -10.17
C MET A 138 -24.77 -9.71 -11.18
N HIS A 139 -25.66 -10.59 -10.70
CA HIS A 139 -26.87 -11.03 -11.42
C HIS A 139 -28.01 -10.05 -11.17
#